data_AF-A0AA37L6X4-F1
#
_entry.id   AF-A0AA37L6X4-F1
#
_cell.length_a   1.000
_cell.length_b   1.000
_cell.length_c   1.000
_cell.angle_alpha   90.00
_cell.angle_beta   90.00
_cell.angle_gamma   90.00
#
_symmetry.space_group_name_H-M   'P 1'
#
loop_
_entity.id
_entity.type
_entity.pdbx_description
1 polymer ?
#
loop_
_entity_poly.entity_id
_entity_poly.type
_entity_poly.pdbx_seq_one_letter_code
_entity_poly.pdbx_strand_id
1 'polypeptide(L)'
;MLKAFGVPLDFTIDNEMYLQNITKEVRVYSVQNSVISNLVIDTEARKASFTSTSDIVYKEGSEAHLIEFAWFLDFNEDGSKVKKAIEFCDKDTVLLLHSRVEAAQSKEDKGSSIQKLD
;
A
#
# COMPACT_ATOMS: atom_id res chain seq x y z
N MET A 1 7.70 -10.22 -2.79
CA MET A 1 7.34 -8.86 -3.26
C MET A 1 8.57 -8.10 -3.77
N LEU A 2 9.56 -7.72 -2.94
CA LEU A 2 10.75 -6.94 -3.35
C LEU A 2 11.47 -7.42 -4.63
N LYS A 3 11.73 -8.72 -4.76
CA LYS A 3 12.33 -9.31 -5.97
C LYS A 3 11.51 -9.03 -7.25
N ALA A 4 10.19 -9.00 -7.16
CA ALA A 4 9.32 -8.72 -8.31
C ALA A 4 9.43 -7.27 -8.78
N PHE A 5 9.74 -6.35 -7.85
CA PHE A 5 10.04 -4.94 -8.15
C PHE A 5 11.50 -4.68 -8.51
N GLY A 6 12.36 -5.71 -8.50
CA GLY A 6 13.79 -5.56 -8.82
C GLY A 6 14.58 -4.74 -7.79
N VAL A 7 14.06 -4.56 -6.58
CA VAL A 7 14.71 -3.78 -5.51
C VAL A 7 15.50 -4.67 -4.55
N PRO A 8 16.48 -4.13 -3.81
CA PRO A 8 17.21 -4.86 -2.78
C PRO A 8 16.31 -5.48 -1.70
N LEU A 9 16.78 -6.55 -1.05
CA LEU A 9 16.00 -7.26 -0.01
C LEU A 9 15.87 -6.47 1.30
N ASP A 10 16.75 -5.50 1.52
CA ASP A 10 16.75 -4.56 2.63
C ASP A 10 16.14 -3.20 2.26
N PHE A 11 15.47 -3.11 1.11
CA PHE A 11 14.77 -1.91 0.70
C PHE A 11 13.70 -1.52 1.73
N THR A 12 13.69 -0.25 2.12
CA THR A 12 12.72 0.33 3.04
C THR A 12 12.08 1.57 2.44
N ILE A 13 10.83 1.81 2.80
CA ILE A 13 10.10 3.02 2.45
C ILE A 13 10.10 3.96 3.65
N ASP A 14 10.61 5.17 3.48
CA ASP A 14 10.49 6.22 4.50
C ASP A 14 9.14 6.96 4.38
N ASN A 15 8.87 7.88 5.31
CA ASN A 15 7.60 8.59 5.34
C ASN A 15 7.37 9.46 4.10
N GLU A 16 8.42 10.03 3.51
CA GLU A 16 8.30 10.88 2.34
C GLU A 16 7.94 10.06 1.10
N MET A 17 8.67 8.98 0.85
CA MET A 17 8.39 8.07 -0.25
C MET A 17 7.03 7.38 -0.08
N TYR A 18 6.66 7.00 1.15
CA TYR A 18 5.33 6.44 1.44
C TYR A 18 4.22 7.45 1.08
N LEU A 19 4.38 8.71 1.49
CA LEU A 19 3.41 9.76 1.18
C LEU A 19 3.30 10.01 -0.33
N GLN A 20 4.42 9.99 -1.04
CA GLN A 20 4.43 10.13 -2.50
C GLN A 20 3.69 8.95 -3.18
N ASN A 21 3.93 7.72 -2.72
CA ASN A 21 3.28 6.53 -3.27
C ASN A 21 1.77 6.56 -3.01
N ILE A 22 1.35 6.78 -1.76
CA ILE A 22 -0.07 6.78 -1.43
C ILE A 22 -0.82 7.90 -2.15
N THR A 23 -0.19 9.06 -2.38
CA THR A 23 -0.81 10.17 -3.14
C THR A 23 -1.11 9.79 -4.59
N LYS A 24 -0.28 8.95 -5.22
CA LYS A 24 -0.53 8.41 -6.56
C LYS A 24 -1.62 7.34 -6.52
N GLU A 25 -1.52 6.41 -5.59
CA GLU A 25 -2.44 5.29 -5.42
C GLU A 25 -3.89 5.73 -5.17
N VAL A 26 -4.09 6.70 -4.27
CA VAL A 26 -5.44 7.19 -3.91
C VAL A 26 -6.14 7.90 -5.06
N ARG A 27 -5.46 8.20 -6.18
CA ARG A 27 -6.11 8.70 -7.40
C ARG A 27 -6.80 7.58 -8.18
N VAL A 28 -6.32 6.34 -8.02
CA VAL A 28 -6.73 5.18 -8.81
C VAL A 28 -7.70 4.29 -8.05
N TYR A 29 -7.45 4.07 -6.76
CA TYR A 29 -8.31 3.25 -5.92
C TYR A 29 -8.48 3.84 -4.51
N SER A 30 -9.45 3.30 -3.79
CA SER A 30 -9.62 3.48 -2.34
C SER A 30 -9.58 2.12 -1.66
N VAL A 31 -9.05 2.10 -0.44
CA VAL A 31 -9.13 0.95 0.47
C VAL A 31 -10.38 1.11 1.33
N GLN A 32 -11.28 0.13 1.31
CA GLN A 32 -12.53 0.11 2.08
C GLN A 32 -12.62 -1.17 2.91
N ASN A 33 -13.53 -1.18 3.89
CA ASN A 33 -13.88 -2.35 4.71
C ASN A 33 -12.69 -3.18 5.21
N SER A 34 -11.69 -2.52 5.79
CA SER A 34 -10.53 -3.24 6.33
C SER A 34 -10.90 -3.97 7.61
N VAL A 35 -10.71 -5.29 7.63
CA VAL A 35 -11.01 -6.16 8.76
C VAL A 35 -9.70 -6.72 9.32
N ILE A 36 -9.47 -6.53 10.61
CA ILE A 36 -8.33 -7.09 11.33
C ILE A 36 -8.73 -8.43 11.95
N SER A 37 -7.83 -9.41 11.90
CA SER A 37 -7.98 -10.74 12.48
C SER A 37 -6.66 -11.22 13.08
N ASN A 38 -6.72 -12.22 13.96
CA ASN A 38 -5.53 -12.88 14.54
C ASN A 38 -4.55 -11.91 15.23
N LEU A 39 -5.08 -10.92 15.95
CA LEU A 39 -4.27 -9.91 16.64
C LEU A 39 -3.49 -10.52 17.81
N VAL A 40 -2.18 -10.28 17.81
CA VAL A 40 -1.25 -10.58 18.91
C VAL A 40 -0.57 -9.29 19.32
N ILE A 41 -0.49 -9.05 20.64
CA ILE A 41 0.14 -7.87 21.22
C ILE A 41 1.20 -8.33 22.22
N ASP A 42 2.40 -7.77 22.08
CA ASP A 42 3.47 -7.87 23.07
C ASP A 42 3.68 -6.48 23.67
N THR A 43 3.14 -6.27 24.87
CA THR A 43 3.17 -4.98 25.56
C THR A 43 4.57 -4.63 26.06
N GLU A 44 5.35 -5.62 26.49
CA GLU A 44 6.71 -5.41 27.00
C GLU A 44 7.66 -4.99 25.88
N ALA A 45 7.56 -5.65 24.73
CA ALA A 45 8.34 -5.32 23.55
C ALA A 45 7.78 -4.12 22.77
N ARG A 46 6.54 -3.68 23.06
CA ARG A 46 5.79 -2.67 22.30
C ARG A 46 5.68 -3.06 20.82
N LYS A 47 5.13 -4.24 20.59
CA LYS A 47 4.92 -4.81 19.26
C LYS A 47 3.51 -5.34 19.10
N ALA A 48 3.01 -5.35 17.88
CA ALA A 48 1.79 -6.05 17.51
C ALA A 48 1.96 -6.77 16.18
N SER A 49 1.23 -7.86 16.00
CA SER A 49 1.08 -8.52 14.71
C SER A 49 -0.36 -8.92 14.47
N PHE A 50 -0.81 -8.84 13.23
CA PHE A 50 -2.17 -9.23 12.86
C PHE A 50 -2.25 -9.55 11.38
N THR A 51 -3.31 -10.23 10.99
CA THR A 51 -3.69 -10.35 9.57
C THR A 51 -4.81 -9.38 9.27
N SER A 52 -4.89 -8.87 8.04
CA SER A 52 -6.04 -8.08 7.61
C SER A 52 -6.47 -8.40 6.20
N THR A 53 -7.76 -8.23 5.94
CA THR A 53 -8.33 -8.19 4.59
C THR A 53 -8.88 -6.80 4.33
N SER A 54 -8.74 -6.30 3.10
CA SER A 54 -9.28 -5.01 2.70
C SER A 54 -9.88 -5.06 1.31
N ASP A 55 -10.97 -4.32 1.09
CA ASP A 55 -11.57 -4.17 -0.24
C ASP A 55 -10.86 -3.05 -0.98
N ILE A 56 -10.29 -3.35 -2.15
CA ILE A 56 -9.79 -2.34 -3.06
C ILE A 56 -10.88 -1.98 -4.07
N VAL A 57 -11.34 -0.74 -4.02
CA VAL A 57 -12.36 -0.20 -4.92
C VAL A 57 -11.72 0.79 -5.88
N TYR A 58 -11.76 0.48 -7.18
CA TYR A 58 -11.21 1.34 -8.22
C TYR A 58 -12.16 2.48 -8.59
N LYS A 59 -11.63 3.69 -8.79
CA LYS A 59 -12.45 4.87 -9.08
C LYS A 59 -13.07 4.88 -10.47
N GLU A 60 -12.52 4.10 -11.40
CA GLU A 60 -13.08 3.93 -12.76
C GLU A 60 -14.38 3.08 -12.77
N GLY A 61 -14.87 2.64 -11.62
CA GLY A 61 -16.12 1.87 -11.50
C GLY A 61 -15.97 0.38 -11.80
N SER A 62 -14.75 -0.16 -11.77
CA SER A 62 -14.50 -1.60 -11.90
C SER A 62 -14.72 -2.36 -10.59
N GLU A 63 -14.84 -3.70 -10.70
CA GLU A 63 -15.09 -4.58 -9.57
C GLU A 63 -14.05 -4.42 -8.46
N ALA A 64 -14.55 -4.42 -7.22
CA ALA A 64 -13.69 -4.47 -6.06
C ALA A 64 -12.99 -5.83 -5.98
N HIS A 65 -11.76 -5.84 -5.50
CA HIS A 65 -11.07 -7.09 -5.19
C HIS A 65 -10.44 -6.99 -3.80
N LEU A 66 -10.31 -8.14 -3.16
CA LEU A 66 -9.79 -8.25 -1.81
C LEU A 66 -8.27 -8.33 -1.84
N ILE A 67 -7.62 -7.61 -0.93
CA ILE A 67 -6.19 -7.75 -0.65
C ILE A 67 -6.00 -8.26 0.77
N GLU A 68 -5.02 -9.14 0.95
CA GLU A 68 -4.67 -9.72 2.24
C GLU A 68 -3.27 -9.29 2.67
N PHE A 69 -3.13 -9.04 3.97
CA PHE A 69 -1.87 -8.65 4.58
C PHE A 69 -1.61 -9.41 5.88
N ALA A 70 -0.33 -9.68 6.15
CA ALA A 70 0.17 -9.93 7.50
C ALA A 70 1.07 -8.76 7.91
N TRP A 71 0.74 -8.18 9.07
CA TRP A 71 1.38 -6.98 9.60
C TRP A 71 2.23 -7.31 10.81
N PHE A 72 3.38 -6.65 10.91
CA PHE A 72 4.21 -6.60 12.11
C PHE A 72 4.54 -5.13 12.39
N LEU A 73 4.08 -4.64 13.54
CA LEU A 73 4.21 -3.26 13.96
C LEU A 73 5.14 -3.19 15.17
N ASP A 74 6.12 -2.29 15.08
CA ASP A 74 6.86 -1.83 16.24
C ASP A 74 6.38 -0.42 16.60
N PHE A 75 6.14 -0.19 17.90
CA PHE A 75 5.73 1.12 18.41
C PHE A 75 6.90 1.89 19.02
N ASN A 76 6.73 3.20 19.18
CA ASN A 76 7.62 4.06 19.95
C ASN A 76 7.51 3.76 21.47
N GLU A 77 8.34 4.42 22.28
CA GLU A 77 8.50 4.11 23.70
C GLU A 77 7.21 4.20 24.53
N ASP A 78 6.38 5.21 24.24
CA ASP A 78 5.08 5.43 24.88
C ASP A 78 3.91 4.68 24.21
N GLY A 79 4.17 3.93 23.14
CA GLY A 79 3.17 3.16 22.41
C GLY A 79 2.20 3.98 21.56
N SER A 80 2.34 5.30 21.49
CA SER A 80 1.37 6.19 20.80
C SER A 80 1.50 6.19 19.28
N LYS A 81 2.64 5.76 18.73
CA LYS A 81 2.92 5.78 17.29
C LYS A 81 3.62 4.51 16.82
N VAL A 82 3.29 4.09 15.61
CA VAL A 82 4.06 3.07 14.87
C VAL A 82 5.36 3.70 14.41
N LYS A 83 6.51 3.12 14.78
CA LYS A 83 7.84 3.53 14.29
C LYS A 83 8.32 2.70 13.11
N LYS A 84 7.79 1.48 12.95
CA LYS A 84 8.09 0.58 11.84
C LYS A 84 6.88 -0.31 11.59
N ALA A 85 6.49 -0.41 10.32
CA ALA A 85 5.56 -1.41 9.84
C ALA A 85 6.31 -2.33 8.87
N ILE A 86 6.09 -3.64 9.01
CA ILE A 86 6.47 -4.64 8.01
C ILE A 86 5.16 -5.25 7.54
N GLU A 87 4.92 -5.21 6.24
CA GLU A 87 3.79 -5.84 5.59
C GLU A 87 4.26 -7.01 4.74
N PHE A 88 3.52 -8.11 4.81
CA PHE A 88 3.58 -9.21 3.86
C PHE A 88 2.24 -9.27 3.15
N CYS A 89 2.27 -9.28 1.83
CA CYS A 89 1.10 -9.15 0.99
C CYS A 89 1.11 -10.20 -0.12
N ASP A 90 -0.09 -10.50 -0.64
CA ASP A 90 -0.22 -11.29 -1.85
C ASP A 90 0.48 -10.59 -3.03
N LYS A 91 1.44 -11.29 -3.61
CA LYS A 91 2.32 -10.72 -4.65
C LYS A 91 1.54 -10.35 -5.90
N ASP A 92 0.59 -11.19 -6.31
CA ASP A 92 -0.11 -11.01 -7.57
C ASP A 92 -1.10 -9.84 -7.49
N THR A 93 -1.77 -9.68 -6.35
CA THR A 93 -2.66 -8.56 -6.06
C THR A 93 -1.90 -7.24 -6.06
N VAL A 94 -0.74 -7.17 -5.40
CA VAL A 94 0.08 -5.95 -5.38
C VAL A 94 0.61 -5.58 -6.76
N LEU A 95 1.01 -6.56 -7.57
CA LEU A 95 1.44 -6.29 -8.95
C LEU A 95 0.28 -5.78 -9.82
N LEU A 96 -0.93 -6.29 -9.62
CA LEU A 96 -2.13 -5.79 -10.29
C LEU A 96 -2.39 -4.32 -9.91
N LEU A 97 -2.36 -3.98 -8.62
CA LEU A 97 -2.52 -2.61 -8.13
C LEU A 97 -1.49 -1.67 -8.76
N HIS A 98 -0.22 -2.05 -8.70
CA HIS A 98 0.86 -1.26 -9.26
C HIS A 98 0.68 -1.04 -10.77
N SER A 99 0.34 -2.07 -11.53
CA SER A 99 0.12 -1.96 -12.98
C SER A 99 -1.00 -0.98 -13.34
N ARG A 100 -2.06 -0.91 -12.53
CA ARG A 100 -3.17 0.03 -12.73
C ARG A 100 -2.76 1.46 -12.41
N VAL A 101 -1.93 1.66 -11.39
CA VAL A 101 -1.39 2.99 -11.05
C VAL A 101 -0.50 3.53 -12.17
N GLU A 102 0.42 2.70 -12.68
CA GLU A 102 1.29 3.06 -13.81
C GLU A 102 0.50 3.37 -15.09
N ALA A 103 -0.54 2.58 -15.38
CA ALA A 103 -1.42 2.80 -16.52
C ALA A 103 -2.21 4.11 -16.41
N ALA A 104 -2.69 4.47 -15.21
CA ALA A 104 -3.38 5.73 -14.97
C ALA A 104 -2.43 6.93 -15.15
N GLN A 105 -1.22 6.86 -14.59
CA GLN A 105 -0.20 7.91 -14.74
C GLN A 105 0.16 8.15 -16.22
N SER A 106 0.38 7.06 -16.97
CA SER A 106 0.70 7.14 -18.40
C SER A 106 -0.41 7.82 -19.23
N LYS A 107 -1.67 7.72 -18.82
CA LYS A 107 -2.79 8.41 -19.48
C LYS A 107 -2.82 9.90 -19.14
N GLU A 108 -2.58 10.26 -17.87
CA GLU A 108 -2.50 11.67 -17.43
C GLU A 108 -1.36 12.43 -18.13
N ASP A 109 -0.19 11.80 -18.27
CA ASP A 109 0.98 12.42 -18.91
C ASP A 109 0.74 12.68 -20.41
N LYS A 110 0.07 11.73 -21.10
CA LYS A 110 -0.33 11.90 -22.51
C LYS A 110 -1.41 12.96 -22.68
N GLY A 111 -2.42 12.98 -21.81
CA GLY A 111 -3.49 14.00 -21.85
C GLY A 111 -2.96 15.41 -21.61
N SER A 112 -2.01 15.56 -20.68
CA SER A 112 -1.36 16.84 -20.35
C SER A 112 -0.43 17.35 -21.46
N SER A 113 0.16 16.44 -22.24
CA SER A 113 1.02 16.79 -23.38
C SER A 113 0.22 17.28 -24.59
N ILE A 114 -0.99 16.76 -24.80
CA ILE A 114 -1.90 17.17 -25.89
C ILE A 114 -2.47 18.57 -25.64
N GLN A 115 -2.75 18.93 -24.38
CA GLN A 115 -3.30 20.25 -24.02
C GLN A 115 -2.29 21.41 -24.07
N LYS A 116 -0.99 21.15 -24.30
CA LYS A 116 0.06 22.18 -24.39
C LYS A 116 0.44 22.57 -25.82
N LEU A 117 -0.29 22.07 -26.82
CA LEU A 117 -0.02 22.30 -28.25
C LEU A 117 -0.98 23.31 -28.89
N ASP A 118 -1.83 23.98 -28.11
CA ASP A 118 -2.75 25.03 -28.55
C ASP A 118 -2.33 26.43 -28.03
#